data_AF-A0A8K0JR15-F1
#
_entry.id   AF-A0A8K0JR15-F1
#
_cell.length_a   1.000
_cell.length_b   1.000
_cell.length_c   1.000
_cell.angle_alpha   90.00
_cell.angle_beta   90.00
_cell.angle_gamma   90.00
#
_symmetry.space_group_name_H-M   'P 1'
#
loop_
_entity.id
_entity.type
_entity.pdbx_description
1 polymer ?
#
loop_
_entity_poly.entity_id
_entity_poly.type
_entity_poly.pdbx_seq_one_letter_code
_entity_poly.pdbx_strand_id
1 'polypeptide(L)'
;MFSGAQVSLYPMTSNFVPVILDAVKALDPHREQLRIETDDLSTLLVGPPEILFKAMHDLFVTAARSGEHVVLHVTVSRGCPGEPDAEICRPSVVLGERKPTSERISSAQAVIDSTAESNQHVSAQFSYYPLGENKEYMTEIYAAIDFIKNSGVFSKSKNFCTKLEGDAAKVFGTLGQVFLNFAPEQAHVTLDITVSANSPSTKK
;
A
#
# COMPACT_ATOMS: atom_id res chain seq x y z
N MET A 1 -10.46 14.09 -2.80
CA MET A 1 -9.57 13.84 -1.65
C MET A 1 -8.14 13.67 -2.11
N PHE A 2 -7.25 14.58 -1.72
CA PHE A 2 -5.82 14.40 -1.95
C PHE A 2 -5.34 13.06 -1.36
N SER A 3 -4.68 12.23 -2.17
CA SER A 3 -4.08 10.95 -1.76
C SER A 3 -2.67 10.87 -2.31
N GLY A 4 -1.74 10.39 -1.49
CA GLY A 4 -0.36 10.25 -1.90
C GLY A 4 0.43 9.26 -1.07
N ALA A 5 1.61 8.92 -1.57
CA ALA A 5 2.55 8.02 -0.94
C ALA A 5 3.96 8.61 -1.05
N GLN A 6 4.68 8.65 0.07
CA GLN A 6 6.12 8.88 0.07
C GLN A 6 6.83 7.54 0.10
N VAL A 7 7.53 7.19 -0.97
CA VAL A 7 8.12 5.87 -1.18
C VAL A 7 9.64 5.96 -1.11
N SER A 8 10.25 5.21 -0.20
CA SER A 8 11.70 5.02 -0.13
C SER A 8 12.06 3.57 -0.40
N LEU A 9 13.09 3.35 -1.21
CA LEU A 9 13.56 2.02 -1.61
C LEU A 9 15.00 1.82 -1.17
N TYR A 10 15.27 0.71 -0.51
CA TYR A 10 16.56 0.36 0.07
C TYR A 10 17.02 -0.99 -0.47
N PRO A 11 17.79 -1.02 -1.57
CA PRO A 11 18.52 -2.22 -1.98
C PRO A 11 19.76 -2.41 -1.11
N MET A 12 19.90 -3.58 -0.47
CA MET A 12 21.06 -3.93 0.37
C MET A 12 22.21 -4.47 -0.48
N THR A 13 22.65 -3.67 -1.47
CA THR A 13 23.70 -4.02 -2.44
C THR A 13 24.56 -2.80 -2.77
N SER A 14 25.82 -3.01 -3.13
CA SER A 14 26.67 -1.93 -3.67
C SER A 14 26.17 -1.42 -5.02
N ASN A 15 25.36 -2.22 -5.72
CA ASN A 15 24.73 -1.87 -6.99
C ASN A 15 23.37 -1.18 -6.81
N PHE A 16 23.16 -0.43 -5.71
CA PHE A 16 21.85 0.12 -5.36
C PHE A 16 21.34 1.16 -6.36
N VAL A 17 22.23 1.96 -6.96
CA VAL A 17 21.85 3.05 -7.89
C VAL A 17 21.04 2.53 -9.09
N PRO A 18 21.54 1.59 -9.92
CA PRO A 18 20.75 1.09 -11.04
C PRO A 18 19.48 0.37 -10.59
N VAL A 19 19.49 -0.37 -9.47
CA VAL A 19 18.29 -1.02 -8.93
C VAL A 19 17.20 0.00 -8.61
N ILE A 20 17.55 1.13 -7.98
CA ILE A 20 16.60 2.21 -7.68
C ILE A 20 16.10 2.86 -8.98
N LEU A 21 17.00 3.17 -9.92
CA LEU A 21 16.61 3.84 -11.18
C LEU A 21 15.70 2.97 -12.03
N ASP A 22 15.96 1.66 -12.13
CA ASP A 22 15.09 0.72 -12.84
C ASP A 22 13.73 0.59 -12.14
N ALA A 23 13.69 0.57 -10.81
CA ALA A 23 12.46 0.55 -10.04
C ALA A 23 11.62 1.82 -10.23
N VAL A 24 12.24 3.01 -10.24
CA VAL A 24 11.56 4.28 -10.51
C VAL A 24 11.04 4.32 -11.94
N LYS A 25 11.78 3.78 -12.91
CA LYS A 25 11.33 3.68 -14.31
C LYS A 25 10.08 2.81 -14.47
N ALA A 26 9.87 1.83 -13.58
CA ALA A 26 8.63 1.03 -13.57
C ALA A 26 7.36 1.86 -13.30
N LEU A 27 7.50 3.11 -12.85
CA LEU A 27 6.40 4.05 -12.70
C LEU A 27 5.97 4.72 -14.02
N ASP A 28 6.75 4.62 -15.09
CA ASP A 28 6.48 5.27 -16.37
C ASP A 28 5.06 5.00 -16.92
N PRO A 29 4.52 3.77 -16.86
CA PRO A 29 3.14 3.48 -17.32
C PRO A 29 2.04 4.21 -16.52
N HIS A 30 2.37 4.75 -15.34
CA HIS A 30 1.43 5.41 -14.43
C HIS A 30 1.51 6.94 -14.48
N ARG A 31 2.47 7.52 -15.22
CA ARG A 31 2.74 8.97 -15.23
C ARG A 31 1.59 9.84 -15.70
N GLU A 32 0.68 9.32 -16.52
CA GLU A 32 -0.52 10.06 -16.94
C GLU A 32 -1.55 10.19 -15.81
N GLN A 33 -1.50 9.30 -14.82
CA GLN A 33 -2.43 9.22 -13.71
C GLN A 33 -1.82 9.66 -12.37
N LEU A 34 -0.49 9.77 -12.30
CA LEU A 34 0.25 10.12 -11.10
C LEU A 34 1.16 11.33 -11.33
N ARG A 35 1.14 12.28 -10.39
CA ARG A 35 2.25 13.22 -10.21
C ARG A 35 3.35 12.50 -9.44
N ILE A 36 4.56 12.53 -9.99
CA ILE A 36 5.73 11.80 -9.47
C ILE A 36 6.90 12.77 -9.32
N GLU A 37 7.43 12.89 -8.12
CA GLU A 37 8.55 13.77 -7.78
C GLU A 37 9.55 13.00 -6.92
N THR A 38 10.84 13.02 -7.27
CA THR A 38 11.89 12.30 -6.54
C THR A 38 12.90 13.29 -5.99
N ASP A 39 13.25 13.12 -4.72
CA ASP A 39 14.33 13.84 -4.03
C ASP A 39 15.37 12.86 -3.48
N ASP A 40 16.26 13.34 -2.62
CA ASP A 40 17.34 12.54 -2.02
C ASP A 40 16.87 11.58 -0.91
N LEU A 41 15.60 11.66 -0.48
CA LEU A 41 15.02 10.82 0.56
C LEU A 41 14.00 9.81 0.00
N SER A 42 13.17 10.24 -0.94
CA SER A 42 11.99 9.49 -1.36
C SER A 42 11.50 9.85 -2.77
N THR A 43 10.53 9.09 -3.25
CA THR A 43 9.71 9.43 -4.41
C THR A 43 8.27 9.62 -3.96
N LEU A 44 7.77 10.85 -4.15
CA LEU A 44 6.38 11.23 -3.94
C LEU A 44 5.53 10.74 -5.11
N LEU A 45 4.44 10.03 -4.78
CA LEU A 45 3.38 9.67 -5.71
C LEU A 45 2.08 10.35 -5.26
N VAL A 46 1.41 11.08 -6.16
CA VAL A 46 0.12 11.72 -5.88
C VAL A 46 -0.86 11.38 -7.00
N GLY A 47 -2.01 10.84 -6.64
CA GLY A 47 -3.03 10.42 -7.59
C GLY A 47 -4.08 9.48 -6.98
N PRO A 48 -4.85 8.75 -7.81
CA PRO A 48 -5.94 7.90 -7.33
C PRO A 48 -5.39 6.74 -6.49
N PRO A 49 -5.99 6.40 -5.33
CA PRO A 49 -5.42 5.40 -4.44
C PRO A 49 -5.24 4.01 -5.07
N GLU A 50 -6.18 3.58 -5.92
CA GLU A 50 -6.06 2.32 -6.65
C GLU A 50 -4.82 2.27 -7.57
N ILE A 51 -4.43 3.41 -8.14
CA ILE A 51 -3.24 3.54 -8.95
C ILE A 51 -1.99 3.63 -8.07
N LEU A 52 -2.06 4.31 -6.91
CA LEU A 52 -0.94 4.39 -5.96
C LEU A 52 -0.44 3.00 -5.55
N PHE A 53 -1.34 2.11 -5.09
CA PHE A 53 -0.94 0.76 -4.66
C PHE A 53 -0.43 -0.10 -5.81
N LYS A 54 -1.00 0.04 -7.01
CA LYS A 54 -0.50 -0.63 -8.21
C LYS A 54 0.90 -0.14 -8.59
N ALA A 55 1.14 1.17 -8.56
CA ALA A 55 2.44 1.77 -8.87
C ALA A 55 3.51 1.37 -7.86
N MET A 56 3.19 1.37 -6.56
CA MET A 56 4.09 0.88 -5.50
C MET A 56 4.43 -0.60 -5.67
N HIS A 57 3.44 -1.43 -6.03
CA HIS A 57 3.67 -2.84 -6.37
C HIS A 57 4.64 -2.98 -7.55
N ASP A 58 4.36 -2.30 -8.66
CA ASP A 58 5.15 -2.41 -9.89
C ASP A 58 6.60 -1.95 -9.67
N LEU A 59 6.79 -0.85 -8.94
CA LEU A 59 8.10 -0.36 -8.49
C LEU A 59 8.82 -1.40 -7.63
N PHE A 60 8.15 -1.94 -6.61
CA PHE A 60 8.78 -2.88 -5.68
C PHE A 60 9.16 -4.21 -6.34
N VAL A 61 8.27 -4.78 -7.14
CA VAL A 61 8.50 -6.05 -7.83
C VAL A 61 9.62 -5.89 -8.86
N THR A 62 9.73 -4.75 -9.54
CA THR A 62 10.85 -4.46 -10.43
C THR A 62 12.18 -4.47 -9.67
N ALA A 63 12.24 -3.83 -8.50
CA ALA A 63 13.42 -3.87 -7.65
C ALA A 63 13.74 -5.29 -7.16
N ALA A 64 12.74 -6.04 -6.70
CA ALA A 64 12.90 -7.39 -6.16
C ALA A 64 13.37 -8.40 -7.21
N ARG A 65 13.03 -8.21 -8.49
CA ARG A 65 13.49 -9.03 -9.61
C ARG A 65 14.99 -8.94 -9.88
N SER A 66 15.69 -7.96 -9.30
CA SER A 66 17.16 -7.95 -9.31
C SER A 66 17.77 -9.15 -8.57
N GLY A 67 16.99 -9.83 -7.71
CA GLY A 67 17.45 -10.91 -6.84
C GLY A 67 18.13 -10.41 -5.56
N GLU A 68 18.36 -9.11 -5.44
CA GLU A 68 18.94 -8.46 -4.27
C GLU A 68 17.93 -8.37 -3.13
N HIS A 69 18.42 -8.34 -1.89
CA HIS A 69 17.56 -7.99 -0.75
C HIS A 69 17.15 -6.53 -0.88
N VAL A 70 15.85 -6.30 -1.05
CA VAL A 70 15.26 -4.97 -1.18
C VAL A 70 14.21 -4.75 -0.12
N VAL A 71 14.19 -3.55 0.45
CA VAL A 71 13.14 -3.08 1.36
C VAL A 71 12.51 -1.82 0.78
N LEU A 72 11.19 -1.75 0.79
CA LEU A 72 10.41 -0.55 0.52
C LEU A 72 9.76 -0.09 1.82
N HIS A 73 9.90 1.19 2.12
CA HIS A 73 9.20 1.85 3.21
C HIS A 73 8.32 2.96 2.65
N VAL A 74 7.09 3.04 3.13
CA VAL A 74 6.09 3.96 2.60
C VAL A 74 5.23 4.54 3.70
N THR A 75 5.03 5.85 3.65
CA THR A 75 3.90 6.51 4.29
C THR A 75 2.86 6.84 3.23
N VAL A 76 1.67 6.23 3.33
CA VAL A 76 0.52 6.55 2.48
C VAL A 76 -0.44 7.42 3.28
N SER A 77 -0.97 8.48 2.68
CA SER A 77 -1.95 9.37 3.31
C SER A 77 -3.08 9.75 2.37
N ARG A 78 -4.29 9.91 2.91
CA ARG A 78 -5.40 10.62 2.25
C ARG A 78 -6.10 11.56 3.22
N GLY A 79 -6.64 12.65 2.70
CA GLY A 79 -7.48 13.57 3.49
C GLY A 79 -6.71 14.44 4.48
N CYS A 80 -5.44 14.77 4.17
CA CYS A 80 -4.63 15.66 4.99
C CYS A 80 -5.27 17.07 5.05
N PRO A 81 -5.49 17.66 6.24
CA PRO A 81 -6.03 19.01 6.37
C PRO A 81 -5.11 20.07 5.75
N GLY A 82 -5.68 21.02 5.00
CA GLY A 82 -4.96 22.19 4.48
C GLY A 82 -4.47 22.08 3.05
N GLU A 83 -4.54 20.89 2.43
CA GLU A 83 -4.32 20.73 0.98
C GLU A 83 -5.67 20.64 0.26
N PRO A 84 -5.93 21.50 -0.75
CA PRO A 84 -7.15 21.39 -1.53
C PRO A 84 -7.12 20.09 -2.35
N ASP A 85 -8.30 19.51 -2.56
CA ASP A 85 -8.46 18.34 -3.41
C ASP A 85 -7.89 18.58 -4.81
N ALA A 86 -6.86 17.82 -5.18
CA ALA A 86 -6.33 17.83 -6.53
C ALA A 86 -7.19 16.93 -7.44
N GLU A 87 -7.51 17.40 -8.65
CA GLU A 87 -8.32 16.65 -9.62
C GLU A 87 -7.69 15.29 -9.99
N ILE A 88 -6.35 15.24 -10.01
CA ILE A 88 -5.58 14.01 -10.24
C ILE A 88 -5.83 12.94 -9.17
N CYS A 89 -6.29 13.31 -7.97
CA CYS A 89 -6.52 12.38 -6.87
C CYS A 89 -7.95 11.81 -6.85
N ARG A 90 -8.77 12.09 -7.86
CA ARG A 90 -10.13 11.55 -7.91
C ARG A 90 -10.07 10.02 -8.11
N PRO A 91 -10.65 9.24 -7.17
CA PRO A 91 -10.72 7.79 -7.30
C PRO A 91 -11.70 7.39 -8.41
N SER A 92 -11.42 6.29 -9.10
CA SER A 92 -12.31 5.67 -10.09
C SER A 92 -13.50 4.96 -9.44
N VAL A 93 -13.45 4.78 -8.12
CA VAL A 93 -14.47 4.17 -7.26
C VAL A 93 -14.92 5.17 -6.20
N VAL A 94 -16.19 5.11 -5.78
CA VAL A 94 -16.68 5.94 -4.67
C VAL A 94 -16.03 5.45 -3.37
N LEU A 95 -15.18 6.30 -2.75
CA LEU A 95 -14.50 5.96 -1.50
C LEU A 95 -15.49 5.96 -0.34
N GLY A 96 -15.37 4.97 0.55
CA GLY A 96 -16.13 4.97 1.81
C GLY A 96 -17.66 4.94 1.64
N GLU A 97 -18.18 4.38 0.55
CA GLU A 97 -19.62 4.08 0.45
C GLU A 97 -20.06 3.37 1.73
N ARG A 98 -21.15 3.85 2.35
CA ARG A 98 -21.76 3.28 3.57
C ARG A 98 -22.44 1.93 3.31
N LYS A 99 -21.79 1.05 2.56
CA LYS A 99 -22.19 -0.35 2.46
C LYS A 99 -22.00 -1.01 3.83
N PRO A 100 -22.88 -1.97 4.20
CA PRO A 100 -22.70 -2.78 5.39
C PRO A 100 -21.28 -3.36 5.46
N THR A 101 -20.72 -3.44 6.67
CA THR A 101 -19.35 -3.92 6.89
C THR A 101 -19.10 -5.29 6.26
N SER A 102 -20.07 -6.21 6.33
CA SER A 102 -19.98 -7.54 5.71
C SER A 102 -19.83 -7.49 4.19
N GLU A 103 -20.52 -6.57 3.52
CA GLU A 103 -20.45 -6.39 2.06
C GLU A 103 -19.10 -5.79 1.66
N ARG A 104 -18.58 -4.83 2.44
CA ARG A 104 -17.24 -4.27 2.22
C ARG A 104 -16.15 -5.34 2.35
N ILE A 105 -16.20 -6.15 3.41
CA ILE A 105 -15.26 -7.27 3.62
C ILE A 105 -15.35 -8.26 2.45
N SER A 106 -16.56 -8.67 2.05
CA SER A 106 -16.76 -9.65 0.97
C SER A 106 -16.27 -9.12 -0.39
N SER A 107 -16.54 -7.86 -0.69
CA SER A 107 -16.09 -7.22 -1.93
C SER A 107 -14.56 -7.08 -1.97
N ALA A 108 -13.96 -6.64 -0.86
CA ALA A 108 -12.51 -6.55 -0.73
C ALA A 108 -11.86 -7.93 -0.88
N GLN A 109 -12.43 -8.97 -0.27
CA GLN A 109 -11.94 -10.35 -0.39
C GLN A 109 -12.00 -10.84 -1.83
N ALA A 110 -13.12 -10.61 -2.54
CA ALA A 110 -13.26 -11.00 -3.94
C ALA A 110 -12.20 -10.36 -4.85
N VAL A 111 -11.81 -9.10 -4.57
CA VAL A 111 -10.69 -8.45 -5.29
C VAL A 111 -9.39 -9.22 -5.05
N ILE A 112 -9.07 -9.58 -3.80
CA ILE A 112 -7.84 -10.33 -3.49
C ILE A 112 -7.84 -11.73 -4.12
N ASP A 113 -8.97 -12.44 -4.05
CA ASP A 113 -9.11 -13.78 -4.61
C ASP A 113 -8.94 -13.78 -6.14
N SER A 114 -9.38 -12.73 -6.82
CA SER A 114 -9.23 -12.54 -8.27
C SER A 114 -7.88 -11.96 -8.71
N THR A 115 -7.05 -11.51 -7.76
CA THR A 115 -5.76 -10.86 -8.06
C THR A 115 -4.76 -11.91 -8.56
N ALA A 116 -4.27 -11.71 -9.79
CA ALA A 116 -3.23 -12.55 -10.38
C ALA A 116 -1.91 -12.39 -9.62
N GLU A 117 -1.19 -13.50 -9.41
CA GLU A 117 0.07 -13.49 -8.68
C GLU A 117 1.21 -12.87 -9.51
N SER A 118 2.03 -12.07 -8.83
CA SER A 118 3.24 -11.47 -9.38
C SER A 118 4.43 -12.44 -9.45
N ASN A 119 4.30 -13.60 -8.79
CA ASN A 119 5.35 -14.59 -8.53
C ASN A 119 6.53 -14.01 -7.75
N GLN A 120 6.27 -13.06 -6.85
CA GLN A 120 7.27 -12.47 -5.98
C GLN A 120 6.82 -12.61 -4.52
N HIS A 121 7.45 -13.50 -3.77
CA HIS A 121 7.19 -13.64 -2.33
C HIS A 121 7.76 -12.45 -1.56
N VAL A 122 6.98 -11.91 -0.61
CA VAL A 122 7.35 -10.77 0.21
C VAL A 122 6.90 -10.98 1.67
N SER A 123 7.61 -10.33 2.58
CA SER A 123 7.13 -10.10 3.95
C SER A 123 6.86 -8.62 4.12
N ALA A 124 5.73 -8.27 4.71
CA ALA A 124 5.39 -6.89 5.01
C ALA A 124 5.02 -6.70 6.48
N GLN A 125 5.20 -5.48 6.96
CA GLN A 125 4.61 -4.99 8.19
C GLN A 125 3.93 -3.68 7.90
N PHE A 126 2.77 -3.47 8.51
CA PHE A 126 2.12 -2.17 8.40
C PHE A 126 1.34 -1.80 9.65
N SER A 127 1.12 -0.51 9.78
CA SER A 127 0.29 0.11 10.81
C SER A 127 -0.75 1.00 10.14
N TYR A 128 -1.96 1.00 10.70
CA TYR A 128 -3.12 1.67 10.16
C TYR A 128 -3.63 2.72 11.14
N TYR A 129 -3.70 3.97 10.69
CA TYR A 129 -4.06 5.11 11.52
C TYR A 129 -5.23 5.88 10.88
N PRO A 130 -6.48 5.48 11.17
CA PRO A 130 -7.62 6.34 10.93
C PRO A 130 -7.58 7.50 11.93
N LEU A 131 -7.33 8.71 11.45
CA LEU A 131 -7.20 9.91 12.28
C LEU A 131 -8.57 10.59 12.39
N GLY A 132 -9.03 10.78 13.62
CA GLY A 132 -10.31 11.41 13.93
C GLY A 132 -10.61 11.38 15.43
N GLU A 133 -11.56 12.21 15.87
CA GLU A 133 -11.91 12.36 17.30
C GLU A 133 -13.09 11.48 17.74
N ASN A 134 -13.79 10.82 16.81
CA ASN A 134 -15.04 10.10 17.07
C ASN A 134 -14.84 8.59 17.28
N LYS A 135 -15.63 7.96 18.16
CA LYS A 135 -15.54 6.50 18.46
C LYS A 135 -15.78 5.58 17.25
N GLU A 136 -16.32 6.10 16.15
CA GLU A 136 -16.59 5.36 14.92
C GLU A 136 -15.31 4.81 14.26
N TYR A 137 -14.14 5.43 14.49
CA TYR A 137 -12.87 4.92 13.93
C TYR A 137 -12.54 3.50 14.44
N MET A 138 -12.96 3.13 15.65
CA MET A 138 -12.71 1.80 16.20
C MET A 138 -13.47 0.71 15.44
N THR A 139 -14.71 1.00 15.01
CA THR A 139 -15.50 0.07 14.18
C THR A 139 -14.78 -0.22 12.86
N GLU A 140 -14.18 0.80 12.27
CA GLU A 140 -13.41 0.68 11.03
C GLU A 140 -12.09 -0.08 11.23
N ILE A 141 -11.41 0.12 12.36
CA ILE A 141 -10.24 -0.69 12.74
C ILE A 141 -10.61 -2.17 12.86
N TYR A 142 -11.71 -2.52 13.54
CA TYR A 142 -12.13 -3.91 13.68
C TYR A 142 -12.53 -4.53 12.34
N ALA A 143 -13.24 -3.79 11.50
CA ALA A 143 -13.58 -4.23 10.15
C ALA A 143 -12.34 -4.49 9.28
N ALA A 144 -11.34 -3.60 9.35
CA ALA A 144 -10.06 -3.80 8.69
C ALA A 144 -9.36 -5.06 9.20
N ILE A 145 -9.30 -5.26 10.53
CA ILE A 145 -8.69 -6.45 11.15
C ILE A 145 -9.36 -7.74 10.66
N ASP A 146 -10.69 -7.76 10.62
CA ASP A 146 -11.45 -8.92 10.16
C ASP A 146 -11.14 -9.24 8.69
N PHE A 147 -11.12 -8.22 7.83
CA PHE A 147 -10.69 -8.41 6.44
C PHE A 147 -9.26 -8.92 6.34
N ILE A 148 -8.30 -8.28 7.02
CA ILE A 148 -6.89 -8.64 6.97
C ILE A 148 -6.69 -10.11 7.38
N LYS A 149 -7.31 -10.55 8.47
CA LYS A 149 -7.19 -11.94 8.94
C LYS A 149 -7.71 -12.97 7.93
N ASN A 150 -8.65 -12.59 7.07
CA ASN A 150 -9.22 -13.45 6.04
C ASN A 150 -8.55 -13.29 4.66
N SER A 151 -7.71 -12.27 4.46
CA SER A 151 -7.06 -11.94 3.18
C SER A 151 -6.13 -13.01 2.59
N GLY A 152 -5.81 -14.07 3.36
CA GLY A 152 -4.86 -15.11 2.96
C GLY A 152 -3.39 -14.72 3.06
N VAL A 153 -3.07 -13.44 3.30
CA VAL A 153 -1.68 -12.94 3.49
C VAL A 153 -1.39 -12.53 4.93
N PHE A 154 -2.34 -12.67 5.86
CA PHE A 154 -2.08 -12.41 7.28
C PHE A 154 -1.11 -13.44 7.86
N SER A 155 -0.02 -12.96 8.45
CA SER A 155 0.96 -13.80 9.13
C SER A 155 0.74 -13.80 10.64
N LYS A 156 0.85 -12.62 11.27
CA LYS A 156 0.66 -12.47 12.72
C LYS A 156 0.51 -11.01 13.14
N SER A 157 -0.13 -10.80 14.28
CA SER A 157 -0.04 -9.54 15.01
C SER A 157 1.33 -9.38 15.67
N LYS A 158 1.86 -8.16 15.70
CA LYS A 158 3.07 -7.77 16.43
C LYS A 158 2.76 -6.56 17.31
N ASN A 159 3.69 -6.21 18.19
CA ASN A 159 3.62 -4.92 18.86
C ASN A 159 3.67 -3.81 17.79
N PHE A 160 2.70 -2.90 17.85
CA PHE A 160 2.57 -1.69 17.02
C PHE A 160 2.18 -1.90 15.54
N CYS A 161 2.30 -3.11 14.99
CA CYS A 161 2.03 -3.38 13.58
C CYS A 161 1.44 -4.78 13.35
N THR A 162 0.94 -5.00 12.14
CA THR A 162 0.54 -6.34 11.64
C THR A 162 1.54 -6.83 10.62
N LYS A 163 1.97 -8.09 10.73
CA LYS A 163 2.82 -8.75 9.73
C LYS A 163 1.95 -9.45 8.69
N LEU A 164 2.23 -9.17 7.42
CA LEU A 164 1.71 -9.89 6.26
C LEU A 164 2.84 -10.67 5.57
N GLU A 165 2.49 -11.74 4.86
CA GLU A 165 3.42 -12.57 4.10
C GLU A 165 2.69 -13.30 2.96
N GLY A 166 3.29 -13.34 1.78
CA GLY A 166 2.71 -13.98 0.59
C GLY A 166 3.19 -13.35 -0.72
N ASP A 167 2.45 -13.55 -1.81
CA ASP A 167 2.72 -12.92 -3.10
C ASP A 167 2.55 -11.39 -3.02
N ALA A 168 3.46 -10.64 -3.64
CA ALA A 168 3.46 -9.18 -3.61
C ALA A 168 2.14 -8.59 -4.10
N ALA A 169 1.54 -9.10 -5.17
CA ALA A 169 0.30 -8.58 -5.71
C ALA A 169 -0.84 -8.66 -4.68
N LYS A 170 -0.94 -9.79 -3.96
CA LYS A 170 -1.95 -9.99 -2.90
C LYS A 170 -1.66 -9.14 -1.66
N VAL A 171 -0.38 -8.96 -1.30
CA VAL A 171 0.01 -8.10 -0.16
C VAL A 171 -0.31 -6.63 -0.43
N PHE A 172 0.14 -6.08 -1.56
CA PHE A 172 -0.18 -4.71 -1.95
C PHE A 172 -1.68 -4.51 -2.19
N GLY A 173 -2.35 -5.50 -2.80
CA GLY A 173 -3.81 -5.51 -2.97
C GLY A 173 -4.53 -5.41 -1.63
N THR A 174 -4.13 -6.22 -0.64
CA THR A 174 -4.71 -6.19 0.71
C THR A 174 -4.54 -4.83 1.37
N LEU A 175 -3.34 -4.25 1.31
CA LEU A 175 -3.06 -2.92 1.85
C LEU A 175 -3.91 -1.83 1.16
N GLY A 176 -4.06 -1.92 -0.16
CA GLY A 176 -4.92 -1.03 -0.93
C GLY A 176 -6.39 -1.14 -0.54
N GLN A 177 -6.90 -2.37 -0.35
CA GLN A 177 -8.28 -2.58 0.11
C GLN A 177 -8.50 -2.03 1.52
N VAL A 178 -7.53 -2.19 2.44
CA VAL A 178 -7.55 -1.56 3.78
C VAL A 178 -7.69 -0.05 3.65
N PHE A 179 -6.82 0.57 2.85
CA PHE A 179 -6.81 2.02 2.66
C PHE A 179 -8.10 2.56 2.03
N LEU A 180 -8.66 1.85 1.05
CA LEU A 180 -9.82 2.27 0.29
C LEU A 180 -11.12 2.13 1.07
N ASN A 181 -11.36 0.95 1.66
CA ASN A 181 -12.69 0.52 2.09
C ASN A 181 -12.95 0.65 3.58
N PHE A 182 -11.91 0.72 4.42
CA PHE A 182 -12.06 0.59 5.87
C PHE A 182 -11.79 1.90 6.60
N ALA A 183 -12.25 3.01 6.01
CA ALA A 183 -12.33 4.32 6.63
C ALA A 183 -13.46 5.13 5.98
N PRO A 184 -14.05 6.10 6.72
CA PRO A 184 -15.03 7.03 6.15
C PRO A 184 -14.47 7.76 4.93
N GLU A 185 -15.37 8.17 4.03
CA GLU A 185 -15.02 8.90 2.80
C GLU A 185 -14.20 10.16 3.07
N GLN A 186 -14.55 10.91 4.11
CA GLN A 186 -13.88 12.17 4.49
C GLN A 186 -12.79 11.98 5.56
N ALA A 187 -12.42 10.75 5.90
CA ALA A 187 -11.45 10.52 6.96
C ALA A 187 -10.02 10.83 6.51
N HIS A 188 -9.26 11.44 7.41
CA HIS A 188 -7.80 11.50 7.31
C HIS A 188 -7.26 10.14 7.72
N VAL A 189 -6.57 9.47 6.81
CA VAL A 189 -6.07 8.11 7.03
C VAL A 189 -4.62 8.04 6.62
N THR A 190 -3.80 7.42 7.47
CA THR A 190 -2.42 7.10 7.10
C THR A 190 -2.11 5.61 7.28
N LEU A 191 -1.23 5.10 6.42
CA LEU A 191 -0.60 3.80 6.54
C LEU A 191 0.91 3.99 6.62
N ASP A 192 1.52 3.34 7.59
CA ASP A 192 2.98 3.13 7.64
C ASP A 192 3.25 1.71 7.18
N ILE A 193 4.05 1.53 6.13
CA ILE A 193 4.23 0.25 5.46
C ILE A 193 5.72 -0.02 5.27
N THR A 194 6.15 -1.23 5.60
CA THR A 194 7.47 -1.75 5.25
C THR A 194 7.31 -3.09 4.55
N VAL A 195 7.84 -3.24 3.34
CA VAL A 195 7.83 -4.47 2.54
C VAL A 195 9.25 -4.91 2.27
N SER A 196 9.53 -6.21 2.38
CA SER A 196 10.86 -6.80 2.22
C SER A 196 10.79 -8.01 1.29
N ALA A 197 11.70 -8.08 0.34
CA ALA A 197 11.86 -9.20 -0.59
C ALA A 197 13.32 -9.69 -0.56
N ASN A 198 13.51 -10.99 -0.81
CA ASN A 198 14.83 -11.63 -0.91
C ASN A 198 15.72 -11.48 0.34
N SER A 199 15.13 -11.30 1.52
CA SER A 199 15.88 -11.24 2.78
C SER A 199 16.77 -12.49 2.94
N PRO A 200 18.07 -12.36 3.28
CA PRO A 200 18.94 -13.51 3.46
C PRO A 200 18.48 -14.43 4.61
N SER A 201 17.73 -13.88 5.59
CA SER A 201 17.21 -14.66 6.72
C SER A 201 16.15 -15.69 6.34
N THR A 202 15.56 -15.60 5.14
CA THR A 202 14.53 -16.55 4.66
C THR A 202 15.12 -17.69 3.84
N LYS A 203 16.39 -17.60 3.44
CA LYS A 203 17.14 -18.69 2.82
C LYS A 203 17.65 -19.61 3.94
N LYS A 204 16.82 -20.57 4.36
CA LYS A 204 17.25 -21.68 5.23
C LYS A 204 17.43 -22.94 4.41
#